data_AF-M5B274-F1
#
_entry.id   AF-M5B274-F1
#
_cell.length_a   1.000
_cell.length_b   1.000
_cell.length_c   1.000
_cell.angle_alpha   90.00
_cell.angle_beta   90.00
_cell.angle_gamma   90.00
#
_symmetry.space_group_name_H-M   'P 1'
#
loop_
_entity.id
_entity.type
_entity.pdbx_description
1 polymer ?
#
loop_
_entity_poly.entity_id
_entity_poly.type
_entity_poly.pdbx_seq_one_letter_code
_entity_poly.pdbx_strand_id
1 'polypeptide(L)'
;GAKGTGARRMPPAMLIGREQQVSKVLHNVAQRHNVPLTSVALAYAMQKTPYFYPIIGGRKTEHLKANIEALTLRLTPEDVAEIETGYEFDVGFPHNFINMARHMIEGPQHVTIMHDLGYFDYVAPPAAI
;
A
#
# COMPACT_ATOMS: atom_id res chain seq x y z
N GLY A 1 -1.84 -16.33 -13.59
CA GLY A 1 -1.01 -15.51 -14.49
C GLY A 1 -1.50 -15.69 -15.90
N ALA A 2 -1.91 -14.60 -16.56
CA ALA A 2 -2.30 -14.60 -17.97
C ALA A 2 -1.07 -14.85 -18.86
N LYS A 3 -1.24 -15.66 -19.91
CA LYS A 3 -0.19 -15.95 -20.91
C LYS A 3 0.32 -14.65 -21.52
N GLY A 4 1.64 -14.46 -21.58
CA GLY A 4 2.30 -13.33 -22.26
C GLY A 4 2.90 -12.26 -21.35
N THR A 5 2.52 -12.20 -20.07
CA THR A 5 2.98 -11.15 -19.12
C THR A 5 4.40 -11.36 -18.59
N GLY A 6 5.03 -12.51 -18.87
CA GLY A 6 6.35 -12.85 -18.34
C GLY A 6 6.41 -13.10 -16.82
N ALA A 7 5.31 -12.88 -16.09
CA ALA A 7 5.19 -13.11 -14.67
C ALA A 7 5.22 -14.60 -14.33
N ARG A 8 6.00 -14.96 -13.30
CA ARG A 8 6.05 -16.33 -12.78
C ARG A 8 4.71 -16.68 -12.13
N ARG A 9 4.19 -17.88 -12.38
CA ARG A 9 3.05 -18.40 -11.62
C ARG A 9 3.51 -18.63 -10.17
N MET A 10 2.93 -17.91 -9.23
CA MET A 10 3.18 -18.10 -7.80
C MET A 10 2.72 -19.51 -7.39
N PRO A 11 3.53 -20.26 -6.63
CA PRO A 11 3.11 -21.55 -6.09
C PRO A 11 1.97 -21.33 -5.07
N PRO A 12 1.02 -22.28 -4.92
CA PRO A 12 -0.12 -22.12 -4.02
C PRO A 12 0.26 -21.79 -2.57
N ALA A 13 1.37 -22.34 -2.07
CA ALA A 13 1.88 -22.09 -0.72
C ALA A 13 2.32 -20.63 -0.46
N MET A 14 2.52 -19.83 -1.51
CA MET A 14 2.87 -18.41 -1.40
C MET A 14 1.66 -17.49 -1.63
N LEU A 15 0.47 -18.04 -1.85
CA LEU A 15 -0.76 -17.25 -1.98
C LEU A 15 -1.37 -17.02 -0.60
N ILE A 16 -1.68 -15.76 -0.31
CA ILE A 16 -2.25 -15.26 0.94
C ILE A 16 -3.77 -15.08 0.78
N GLY A 17 -4.30 -15.13 -0.44
CA GLY A 17 -5.72 -15.06 -0.74
C GLY A 17 -6.27 -13.63 -0.87
N ARG A 18 -5.40 -12.62 -0.78
CA ARG A 18 -5.74 -11.19 -0.87
C ARG A 18 -5.26 -10.54 -2.16
N GLU A 19 -4.52 -11.27 -3.00
CA GLU A 19 -3.86 -10.74 -4.19
C GLU A 19 -4.84 -10.15 -5.19
N GLN A 20 -6.02 -10.75 -5.34
CA GLN A 20 -7.04 -10.30 -6.29
C GLN A 20 -7.65 -8.95 -5.87
N GLN A 21 -7.85 -8.73 -4.57
CA GLN A 21 -8.39 -7.49 -4.03
C GLN A 21 -7.41 -6.33 -4.26
N VAL A 22 -6.15 -6.53 -3.86
CA VAL A 22 -5.08 -5.55 -4.06
C VAL A 22 -4.83 -5.27 -5.55
N SER A 23 -4.82 -6.32 -6.40
CA SER A 23 -4.64 -6.16 -7.84
C SER A 23 -5.76 -5.36 -8.50
N LYS A 24 -6.99 -5.42 -7.98
CA LYS A 24 -8.12 -4.66 -8.51
C LYS A 24 -7.94 -3.16 -8.24
N VAL A 25 -7.55 -2.81 -7.03
CA VAL A 25 -7.31 -1.40 -6.66
C VAL A 25 -6.13 -0.82 -7.43
N LEU A 26 -5.01 -1.53 -7.48
CA LEU A 26 -3.85 -1.12 -8.29
C LEU A 26 -4.21 -0.93 -9.77
N HIS A 27 -5.15 -1.72 -10.30
CA HIS A 27 -5.60 -1.60 -11.68
C HIS A 27 -6.37 -0.30 -11.92
N ASN A 28 -7.26 0.10 -11.01
CA ASN A 28 -7.98 1.36 -11.10
C ASN A 28 -7.01 2.55 -11.13
N VAL A 29 -6.03 2.57 -10.21
CA VAL A 29 -4.99 3.60 -10.19
C VAL A 29 -4.17 3.60 -11.47
N ALA A 30 -3.79 2.41 -11.97
CA ALA A 30 -3.02 2.28 -13.21
C ALA A 30 -3.78 2.83 -14.44
N GLN A 31 -5.10 2.62 -14.50
CA GLN A 31 -5.95 3.20 -15.56
C GLN A 31 -5.99 4.72 -15.47
N ARG A 32 -6.08 5.30 -14.27
CA ARG A 32 -6.09 6.77 -14.08
C ARG A 32 -4.80 7.43 -14.57
N HIS A 33 -3.67 6.76 -14.40
CA HIS A 33 -2.35 7.26 -14.82
C HIS A 33 -1.94 6.79 -16.22
N ASN A 34 -2.73 5.94 -16.89
CA ASN A 34 -2.42 5.31 -18.18
C ASN A 34 -1.03 4.62 -18.20
N VAL A 35 -0.72 3.89 -17.12
CA VAL A 35 0.56 3.18 -16.94
C VAL A 35 0.33 1.69 -16.67
N PRO A 36 1.34 0.84 -16.82
CA PRO A 36 1.27 -0.54 -16.37
C PRO A 36 1.00 -0.65 -14.85
N LEU A 37 0.21 -1.65 -14.45
CA LEU A 37 -0.05 -1.97 -13.04
C LEU A 37 1.23 -2.11 -12.21
N THR A 38 2.26 -2.74 -12.80
CA THR A 38 3.56 -2.94 -12.15
C THR A 38 4.27 -1.63 -11.84
N SER A 39 4.04 -0.60 -12.66
CA SER A 39 4.61 0.74 -12.46
C SER A 39 4.00 1.41 -11.23
N VAL A 40 2.68 1.30 -11.05
CA VAL A 40 1.98 1.79 -9.84
C VAL A 40 2.50 1.08 -8.59
N ALA A 41 2.61 -0.26 -8.64
CA ALA A 41 3.08 -1.04 -7.50
C ALA A 41 4.52 -0.65 -7.07
N LEU A 42 5.41 -0.43 -8.05
CA LEU A 42 6.78 0.01 -7.78
C LEU A 42 6.80 1.44 -7.20
N ALA A 43 6.06 2.37 -7.81
CA ALA A 43 5.99 3.75 -7.37
C ALA A 43 5.42 3.87 -5.94
N TYR A 44 4.40 3.06 -5.61
CA TYR A 44 3.85 2.98 -4.26
C TYR A 44 4.88 2.49 -3.25
N ALA A 45 5.56 1.38 -3.53
CA ALA A 45 6.56 0.83 -2.61
C ALA A 45 7.73 1.81 -2.34
N MET A 46 8.17 2.52 -3.38
CA MET A 46 9.23 3.54 -3.25
C MET A 46 8.78 4.79 -2.49
N GLN A 47 7.52 5.21 -2.62
CA GLN A 47 6.98 6.38 -1.90
C GLN A 47 6.64 6.06 -0.44
N LYS A 48 6.22 4.83 -0.14
CA LYS A 48 5.76 4.45 1.20
C LYS A 48 6.89 4.37 2.22
N THR A 49 8.10 3.96 1.82
CA THR A 49 9.20 3.76 2.77
C THR A 49 10.53 4.35 2.25
N PRO A 50 11.25 5.15 3.06
CA PRO A 50 12.58 5.61 2.69
C PRO A 50 13.56 4.43 2.63
N TYR A 51 14.65 4.59 1.86
CA TYR A 51 15.73 3.59 1.71
C TYR A 51 15.29 2.21 1.18
N PHE A 52 14.25 2.17 0.36
CA PHE A 52 13.79 0.95 -0.32
C PHE A 52 14.48 0.77 -1.68
N TYR A 53 15.17 -0.36 -1.86
CA TYR A 53 15.87 -0.71 -3.11
C TYR A 53 15.35 -2.05 -3.64
N PRO A 54 14.29 -2.05 -4.46
CA PRO A 54 13.67 -3.27 -4.94
C PRO A 54 14.58 -4.03 -5.92
N ILE A 55 14.59 -5.36 -5.81
CA ILE A 55 15.18 -6.22 -6.84
C ILE A 55 14.11 -6.46 -7.91
N ILE A 56 14.28 -5.84 -9.07
CA ILE A 56 13.31 -5.93 -10.16
C ILE A 56 13.81 -6.92 -11.22
N GLY A 57 13.05 -8.01 -11.42
CA GLY A 57 13.34 -9.02 -12.42
C GLY A 57 12.70 -8.73 -13.77
N GLY A 58 13.40 -9.02 -14.86
CA GLY A 58 12.89 -8.94 -16.23
C GLY A 58 13.59 -9.94 -17.14
N ARG A 59 12.86 -10.52 -18.09
CA ARG A 59 13.42 -11.45 -19.09
C ARG A 59 13.50 -10.85 -20.50
N LYS A 60 13.06 -9.60 -20.64
CA LYS A 60 13.04 -8.86 -21.90
C LYS A 60 13.42 -7.40 -21.65
N THR A 61 13.94 -6.74 -22.68
CA THR A 61 14.39 -5.35 -22.59
C THR A 61 13.22 -4.37 -22.40
N GLU A 62 12.01 -4.71 -22.88
CA GLU A 62 10.83 -3.86 -22.69
C GLU A 62 10.44 -3.75 -21.22
N HIS A 63 10.67 -4.80 -20.42
CA HIS A 63 10.41 -4.75 -18.97
C HIS A 63 11.36 -3.78 -18.28
N LEU A 64 12.64 -3.75 -18.69
CA LEU A 64 13.61 -2.82 -18.13
C LEU A 64 13.21 -1.37 -18.42
N LYS A 65 12.78 -1.06 -19.65
CA LYS A 65 12.28 0.27 -20.02
C LYS A 65 11.05 0.66 -19.21
N ALA A 66 10.05 -0.21 -19.12
CA ALA A 66 8.84 0.05 -18.33
C ALA A 66 9.12 0.27 -16.84
N ASN A 67 10.10 -0.45 -16.27
CA ASN A 67 10.53 -0.24 -14.88
C ASN A 67 11.22 1.10 -14.67
N ILE A 68 12.01 1.58 -15.64
CA ILE A 68 12.65 2.90 -15.57
C ILE A 68 11.59 3.99 -15.66
N GLU A 69 10.62 3.87 -16.57
CA GLU A 69 9.48 4.78 -16.67
C GLU A 69 8.65 4.80 -15.39
N ALA A 70 8.49 3.67 -14.70
CA ALA A 70 7.83 3.61 -13.42
C ALA A 70 8.49 4.48 -12.32
N LEU A 71 9.81 4.74 -12.41
CA LEU A 71 10.53 5.56 -11.43
C LEU A 71 10.14 7.05 -11.51
N THR A 72 9.59 7.49 -12.65
CA THR A 72 9.15 8.88 -12.84
C THR A 72 7.71 9.09 -12.38
N LEU A 73 6.93 8.03 -12.20
CA LEU A 73 5.57 8.10 -11.69
C LEU A 73 5.56 8.65 -10.26
N ARG A 74 4.64 9.59 -10.00
CA ARG A 74 4.34 10.11 -8.66
C ARG A 74 2.88 9.85 -8.39
N LEU A 75 2.60 9.20 -7.27
CA LEU A 75 1.24 8.89 -6.87
C LEU A 75 0.72 10.06 -6.04
N THR A 76 -0.54 10.43 -6.25
CA THR A 76 -1.20 11.44 -5.43
C THR A 76 -1.51 10.87 -4.05
N PRO A 77 -1.70 11.70 -3.02
CA PRO A 77 -2.17 11.23 -1.71
C PRO A 77 -3.46 10.40 -1.81
N GLU A 78 -4.36 10.75 -2.74
CA GLU A 78 -5.59 10.03 -3.00
C GLU A 78 -5.32 8.64 -3.61
N ASP A 79 -4.33 8.51 -4.50
CA ASP A 79 -3.90 7.22 -5.04
C ASP A 79 -3.37 6.30 -3.95
N VAL A 80 -2.52 6.84 -3.08
CA VAL A 80 -1.93 6.10 -1.96
C VAL A 80 -3.02 5.65 -1.00
N ALA A 81 -3.93 6.54 -0.64
CA ALA A 81 -5.07 6.21 0.22
C ALA A 81 -5.97 5.13 -0.42
N GLU A 82 -6.26 5.22 -1.73
CA GLU A 82 -7.03 4.18 -2.42
C GLU A 82 -6.31 2.83 -2.34
N ILE A 83 -5.00 2.77 -2.66
CA ILE A 83 -4.20 1.53 -2.61
C ILE A 83 -4.24 0.87 -1.22
N GLU A 84 -4.20 1.68 -0.15
CA GLU A 84 -4.24 1.19 1.23
C GLU A 84 -5.59 0.57 1.62
N THR A 85 -6.68 0.89 0.91
CA THR A 85 -7.97 0.19 1.06
C THR A 85 -8.00 -1.19 0.39
N GLY A 86 -6.94 -1.56 -0.33
CA GLY A 86 -6.89 -2.78 -1.15
C GLY A 86 -7.04 -4.09 -0.38
N TYR A 87 -6.79 -4.08 0.94
CA TYR A 87 -7.18 -5.16 1.84
C TYR A 87 -7.28 -4.64 3.27
N GLU A 88 -8.11 -5.29 4.10
CA GLU A 88 -8.19 -4.98 5.52
C GLU A 88 -7.00 -5.60 6.27
N PHE A 89 -6.12 -4.76 6.81
CA PHE A 89 -5.05 -5.20 7.69
C PHE A 89 -5.58 -5.33 9.12
N ASP A 90 -5.67 -6.57 9.62
CA ASP A 90 -6.00 -6.82 11.02
C ASP A 90 -4.76 -6.65 11.89
N VAL A 91 -4.71 -5.57 12.67
CA VAL A 91 -3.63 -5.27 13.62
C VAL A 91 -3.63 -6.27 14.79
N GLY A 92 -4.74 -6.97 15.03
CA GLY A 92 -4.88 -7.96 16.11
C GLY A 92 -5.02 -7.35 17.51
N PHE A 93 -5.10 -8.21 18.52
CA PHE A 93 -5.18 -7.80 19.93
C PHE A 93 -3.79 -7.34 20.44
N PRO A 94 -3.69 -6.30 21.29
CA PRO A 94 -4.77 -5.48 21.86
C PRO A 94 -5.18 -4.28 20.98
N HIS A 95 -4.52 -4.07 19.84
CA HIS A 95 -4.75 -2.89 19.00
C HIS A 95 -6.18 -2.78 18.46
N ASN A 96 -6.79 -3.90 18.07
CA ASN A 96 -8.19 -3.96 17.65
C ASN A 96 -9.20 -3.76 18.81
N PHE A 97 -8.76 -3.93 20.06
CA PHE A 97 -9.58 -3.68 21.26
C PHE A 97 -9.51 -2.21 21.67
N ILE A 98 -8.33 -1.61 21.65
CA ILE A 98 -8.12 -0.21 22.07
C ILE A 98 -8.40 0.80 20.95
N ASN A 99 -8.36 0.39 19.68
CA ASN A 99 -8.74 1.19 18.51
C ASN A 99 -9.83 0.47 17.70
N MET A 100 -11.09 0.79 17.99
CA MET A 100 -12.24 0.19 17.32
C MET A 100 -12.41 0.63 15.86
N ALA A 101 -11.71 1.69 15.43
CA ALA A 101 -11.68 2.13 14.04
C ALA A 101 -10.72 1.32 13.15
N ARG A 102 -10.04 0.30 13.72
CA ARG A 102 -9.20 -0.71 13.03
C ARG A 102 -8.09 -0.17 12.11
N HIS A 103 -7.67 1.08 12.31
CA HIS A 103 -6.49 1.63 11.66
C HIS A 103 -5.27 1.63 12.59
N MET A 104 -4.09 1.95 12.05
CA MET A 104 -2.88 2.08 12.87
C MET A 104 -3.03 3.26 13.84
N ILE A 105 -2.61 3.05 15.10
CA ILE A 105 -2.65 4.08 16.14
C ILE A 105 -1.44 4.98 15.95
N GLU A 106 -1.65 6.17 15.38
CA GLU A 106 -0.56 7.14 15.17
C GLU A 106 -0.34 8.09 16.37
N GLY A 107 -1.24 8.06 17.34
CA GLY A 107 -1.22 8.95 18.49
C GLY A 107 -2.27 8.59 19.53
N PRO A 108 -2.21 9.18 20.73
CA PRO A 108 -3.12 8.86 21.82
C PRO A 108 -4.59 9.20 21.49
N GLN A 109 -4.84 10.17 20.60
CA GLN A 109 -6.17 10.50 20.09
C GLN A 109 -6.88 9.34 19.35
N HIS A 110 -6.12 8.36 18.85
CA HIS A 110 -6.65 7.19 18.14
C HIS A 110 -7.02 6.02 19.08
N VAL A 111 -6.85 6.18 20.39
CA VAL A 111 -7.21 5.16 21.40
C VAL A 111 -8.69 5.36 21.78
N THR A 112 -9.59 4.72 21.02
CA THR A 112 -11.05 4.88 21.18
C THR A 112 -11.54 4.57 22.59
N ILE A 113 -10.93 3.60 23.29
CA ILE A 113 -11.30 3.26 24.67
C ILE A 113 -11.11 4.43 25.66
N MET A 114 -10.19 5.35 25.39
CA MET A 114 -9.99 6.52 26.25
C MET A 114 -11.09 7.56 26.09
N HIS A 115 -11.69 7.69 24.91
CA HIS A 115 -12.79 8.65 24.67
C HIS A 115 -14.02 8.35 25.55
N ASP A 116 -14.28 7.08 25.82
CA ASP A 116 -15.39 6.65 26.68
C ASP A 116 -15.10 6.83 28.18
N LEU A 117 -13.82 6.91 28.57
CA LEU A 117 -13.38 7.04 29.96
C LEU A 117 -13.28 8.49 30.43
N GLY A 118 -13.38 9.46 29.52
CA GLY A 118 -13.38 10.89 29.84
C GLY A 118 -12.91 11.76 28.68
N TYR A 119 -12.93 13.08 28.92
CA TYR A 119 -12.36 14.05 28.00
C TYR A 119 -10.85 14.15 28.24
N PHE A 120 -10.06 13.76 27.24
CA PHE A 120 -8.61 13.85 27.28
C PHE A 120 -8.14 14.88 26.26
N ASP A 121 -7.42 15.90 26.73
CA ASP A 121 -6.85 16.93 25.89
C ASP A 121 -5.44 16.52 25.45
N TYR A 122 -5.22 16.40 24.14
CA TYR A 122 -3.96 15.96 23.56
C TYR A 122 -3.28 17.09 22.81
N VAL A 123 -1.96 17.25 23.02
CA VAL A 123 -1.17 18.24 22.29
C VAL A 123 -0.85 17.73 20.89
N ALA A 124 -0.99 18.60 19.88
CA ALA A 124 -0.68 18.25 18.49
C ALA A 124 0.79 17.77 18.35
N PRO A 125 1.04 16.70 17.58
CA PRO A 125 2.40 16.25 17.32
C PRO A 125 3.20 17.33 16.57
N PRO A 126 4.53 17.43 16.77
CA PRO A 126 5.35 18.40 16.05
C PRO A 126 5.24 18.17 14.54
N ALA A 127 4.83 19.21 13.80
CA ALA A 127 4.78 19.18 12.35
C ALA A 127 6.22 19.20 11.78
N ALA A 128 6.50 18.37 10.78
CA ALA A 128 7.74 18.46 10.02
C ALA A 128 7.74 19.79 9.23
N ILE A 129 8.88 20.49 9.26
CA ILE A 129 9.15 21.72 8.50
C ILE A 129 9.24 21.48 7.00
#